data_AF-A0A0L0B7U5-F1
#
_entry.id   AF-A0A0L0B7U5-F1
#
_cell.length_a   1.000
_cell.length_b   1.000
_cell.length_c   1.000
_cell.angle_alpha   90.00
_cell.angle_beta   90.00
_cell.angle_gamma   90.00
#
_symmetry.space_group_name_H-M   'P 1'
#
loop_
_entity.id
_entity.type
_entity.pdbx_description
1 polymer ?
#
loop_
_entity_poly.entity_id
_entity_poly.type
_entity_poly.pdbx_seq_one_letter_code
_entity_poly.pdbx_strand_id
1 'polypeptide(L)'
;MRQGIFIGAALLAALAGCDDSGDMFCPDKGQDFFDQSVKAYFTKHPPVEGIENVKVLSGATYDTATNWWVVPVDVGEDKWNALLSCDGHLELSGR
;
A
#
# COMPACT_ATOMS: atom_id res chain seq x y z
N MET A 1 -7.66 -32.99 49.59
CA MET A 1 -6.92 -31.82 50.14
C MET A 1 -5.98 -31.30 49.07
N ARG A 2 -5.86 -29.96 49.00
CA ARG A 2 -4.90 -29.12 48.26
C ARG A 2 -5.10 -28.86 46.76
N GLN A 3 -5.36 -27.58 46.52
CA GLN A 3 -5.40 -26.84 45.26
C GLN A 3 -4.02 -26.27 44.89
N GLY A 4 -3.92 -25.78 43.65
CA GLY A 4 -2.85 -24.91 43.12
C GLY A 4 -1.85 -25.69 42.26
N ILE A 5 -1.59 -25.35 41.00
CA ILE A 5 -1.13 -24.05 40.51
C ILE A 5 -1.63 -23.82 39.06
N PHE A 6 -2.17 -22.63 38.81
CA PHE A 6 -2.34 -22.02 37.49
C PHE A 6 -1.00 -21.42 37.04
N ILE A 7 -0.44 -21.86 35.91
CA ILE A 7 0.41 -21.08 34.96
C ILE A 7 0.36 -21.90 33.66
N GLY A 8 0.02 -21.43 32.47
CA GLY A 8 0.05 -20.10 31.89
C GLY A 8 0.56 -20.28 30.45
N ALA A 9 -0.24 -19.82 29.50
CA ALA A 9 0.03 -19.56 28.08
C ALA A 9 1.38 -19.97 27.47
N ALA A 10 1.35 -20.79 26.41
CA ALA A 10 2.32 -20.72 25.32
C ALA A 10 1.58 -20.22 24.07
N LEU A 11 1.39 -18.90 24.04
CA LEU A 11 0.77 -18.13 22.98
C LEU A 11 1.77 -17.96 21.82
N LEU A 12 1.38 -18.42 20.62
CA LEU A 12 1.68 -17.85 19.31
C LEU A 12 3.06 -17.18 19.12
N ALA A 13 4.05 -17.97 18.68
CA ALA A 13 5.22 -17.45 17.98
C ALA A 13 4.87 -17.20 16.51
N ALA A 14 4.17 -16.09 16.23
CA ALA A 14 3.89 -15.61 14.88
C ALA A 14 4.15 -14.10 14.81
N LEU A 15 5.39 -13.68 15.04
CA LEU A 15 5.82 -12.30 14.82
C LEU A 15 7.27 -12.30 14.36
N ALA A 16 7.48 -12.23 13.03
CA ALA A 16 8.61 -11.54 12.41
C ALA A 16 8.46 -11.59 10.88
N GLY A 17 7.33 -11.08 10.37
CA GLY A 17 7.36 -10.37 9.10
C GLY A 17 7.58 -8.89 9.43
N CYS A 18 8.75 -8.55 9.99
CA CYS A 18 9.20 -7.16 9.94
C CYS A 18 9.57 -6.93 8.48
N ASP A 19 8.59 -6.49 7.70
CA ASP A 19 8.90 -5.87 6.43
C ASP A 19 9.61 -4.56 6.78
N ASP A 20 10.94 -4.62 6.78
CA ASP A 20 11.83 -3.48 6.87
C ASP A 20 11.81 -2.79 5.50
N SER A 21 10.65 -2.30 5.08
CA SER A 21 10.52 -1.28 4.04
C SER A 21 10.98 0.05 4.63
N GLY A 22 12.17 0.04 5.25
CA GLY A 22 12.81 1.17 5.88
C GLY A 22 13.06 2.25 4.83
N ASP A 23 12.49 3.43 5.08
CA ASP A 23 12.88 4.73 4.55
C ASP A 23 13.54 4.73 3.16
N MET A 24 12.92 4.04 2.20
CA MET A 24 13.42 4.07 0.83
C MET A 24 13.07 5.43 0.25
N PHE A 25 14.09 6.22 -0.08
CA PHE A 25 13.94 7.53 -0.68
C PHE A 25 14.01 7.42 -2.20
N CYS A 26 12.94 7.79 -2.92
CA CYS A 26 12.87 7.65 -4.38
C CYS A 26 12.11 8.80 -5.10
N PRO A 27 12.54 10.06 -4.94
CA PRO A 27 11.90 11.21 -5.59
C PRO A 27 12.10 11.25 -7.12
N ASP A 28 12.90 10.34 -7.68
CA ASP A 28 13.23 10.23 -9.09
C ASP A 28 12.33 9.25 -9.86
N LYS A 29 11.44 8.51 -9.17
CA LYS A 29 10.41 7.69 -9.83
C LYS A 29 9.45 8.58 -10.61
N GLY A 30 8.90 8.02 -11.69
CA GLY A 30 8.02 8.74 -12.59
C GLY A 30 6.89 7.89 -13.14
N GLN A 31 6.23 8.39 -14.18
CA GLN A 31 4.97 7.86 -14.69
C GLN A 31 4.98 6.35 -14.94
N ASP A 32 6.04 5.80 -15.56
CA ASP A 32 6.13 4.37 -15.84
C ASP A 32 6.08 3.50 -14.56
N PHE A 33 6.67 3.97 -13.46
CA PHE A 33 6.62 3.28 -12.17
C PHE A 33 5.22 3.35 -11.56
N PHE A 34 4.56 4.50 -11.68
CA PHE A 34 3.19 4.70 -11.18
C PHE A 34 2.20 3.79 -11.93
N ASP A 35 2.26 3.77 -13.26
CA ASP A 35 1.39 2.94 -14.10
C ASP A 35 1.56 1.45 -13.78
N GLN A 36 2.80 0.98 -13.63
CA GLN A 36 3.10 -0.40 -13.28
C GLN A 36 2.59 -0.78 -11.90
N SER A 37 2.80 0.08 -10.90
CA SER A 37 2.41 -0.19 -9.51
C SER A 37 0.89 -0.17 -9.34
N VAL A 38 0.21 0.82 -9.93
CA VAL A 38 -1.25 0.92 -9.93
C VAL A 38 -1.88 -0.27 -10.65
N LYS A 39 -1.36 -0.65 -11.82
CA LYS A 39 -1.82 -1.84 -12.54
C LYS A 39 -1.62 -3.11 -11.73
N ALA A 40 -0.46 -3.27 -11.08
CA ALA A 40 -0.18 -4.43 -10.24
C ALA A 40 -1.14 -4.54 -9.06
N TYR A 41 -1.47 -3.41 -8.42
CA TYR A 41 -2.46 -3.36 -7.34
C TYR A 41 -3.85 -3.79 -7.83
N PHE A 42 -4.41 -3.15 -8.87
CA PHE A 42 -5.76 -3.46 -9.35
C PHE A 42 -5.86 -4.80 -10.08
N THR A 43 -4.75 -5.41 -10.49
CA THR A 43 -4.74 -6.81 -10.93
C THR A 43 -5.04 -7.76 -9.78
N LYS A 44 -4.58 -7.45 -8.56
CA LYS A 44 -4.85 -8.23 -7.33
C LYS A 44 -6.17 -7.84 -6.67
N HIS A 45 -6.58 -6.59 -6.84
CA HIS A 45 -7.79 -6.00 -6.27
C HIS A 45 -8.66 -5.36 -7.36
N PRO A 46 -9.31 -6.16 -8.22
CA PRO A 46 -10.07 -5.61 -9.34
C PRO A 46 -11.22 -4.72 -8.85
N PRO A 47 -11.41 -3.52 -9.42
CA PRO A 47 -12.56 -2.69 -9.12
C PRO A 47 -13.82 -3.28 -9.76
N VAL A 48 -14.99 -2.91 -9.26
CA VAL A 48 -16.28 -3.40 -9.77
C VAL A 48 -16.49 -2.99 -11.23
N GLU A 49 -15.99 -1.81 -11.57
CA GLU A 49 -16.05 -1.19 -12.89
C GLU A 49 -15.09 -1.83 -13.89
N GLY A 50 -14.16 -2.68 -13.46
CA GLY A 50 -13.13 -3.30 -14.31
C GLY A 50 -11.82 -2.53 -14.38
N ILE A 51 -10.71 -3.25 -14.54
CA ILE A 51 -9.34 -2.70 -14.51
C ILE A 51 -9.06 -1.73 -15.67
N GLU A 52 -9.77 -1.87 -16.79
CA GLU A 52 -9.70 -0.98 -17.95
C GLU A 52 -10.21 0.44 -17.67
N ASN A 53 -10.98 0.60 -16.59
CA ASN A 53 -11.49 1.89 -16.14
C ASN A 53 -10.59 2.55 -15.08
N VAL A 54 -9.42 1.99 -14.80
CA VAL A 54 -8.40 2.59 -13.95
C VAL A 54 -7.48 3.49 -14.78
N LYS A 55 -7.31 4.74 -14.37
CA LYS A 55 -6.43 5.71 -15.02
C LYS A 55 -5.52 6.38 -14.02
N VAL A 56 -4.22 6.35 -14.28
CA VAL A 56 -3.25 7.17 -13.54
C VAL A 56 -3.27 8.57 -14.14
N LEU A 57 -3.46 9.57 -13.28
CA LEU A 57 -3.49 10.96 -13.71
C LEU A 57 -2.13 11.64 -13.47
N SER A 58 -1.92 12.75 -14.15
CA SER A 58 -0.79 13.64 -13.85
C SER A 58 -0.97 14.32 -12.49
N GLY A 59 0.12 14.90 -11.98
CA GLY A 59 0.11 15.62 -10.70
C GLY A 59 0.48 14.76 -9.51
N ALA A 60 1.20 13.65 -9.73
CA ALA A 60 1.84 12.92 -8.65
C ALA A 60 2.81 13.83 -7.89
N THR A 61 2.81 13.72 -6.56
CA THR A 61 3.69 14.49 -5.68
C THR A 61 4.43 13.55 -4.74
N TYR A 62 5.71 13.84 -4.49
CA TYR A 62 6.51 13.07 -3.54
C TYR A 62 6.49 13.76 -2.17
N ASP A 63 6.04 13.05 -1.15
CA ASP A 63 6.10 13.50 0.23
C ASP A 63 7.41 13.05 0.87
N THR A 64 8.34 14.00 1.01
CA THR A 64 9.65 13.77 1.64
C THR A 64 9.58 13.47 3.14
N ALA A 65 8.46 13.77 3.81
CA ALA A 65 8.31 13.49 5.24
C ALA A 65 7.99 12.01 5.50
N THR A 66 7.27 11.38 4.57
CA THR A 66 6.85 9.98 4.68
C THR A 66 7.63 9.05 3.74
N ASN A 67 8.27 9.60 2.70
CA ASN A 67 8.88 8.88 1.57
C ASN A 67 7.89 8.17 0.64
N TRP A 68 6.68 8.73 0.52
CA TRP A 68 5.63 8.17 -0.33
C TRP A 68 5.33 9.09 -1.51
N TRP A 69 5.00 8.47 -2.63
CA TRP A 69 4.34 9.14 -3.73
C TRP A 69 2.84 9.20 -3.47
N VAL A 70 2.24 10.37 -3.64
CA VAL A 70 0.80 10.56 -3.75
C VAL A 70 0.48 10.66 -5.23
N VAL A 71 -0.15 9.63 -5.79
CA VAL A 71 -0.46 9.48 -7.21
C VAL A 71 -1.98 9.58 -7.40
N PRO A 72 -2.50 10.62 -8.08
CA PRO A 72 -3.94 10.71 -8.33
C PRO A 72 -4.36 9.64 -9.35
N VAL A 73 -5.44 8.92 -9.05
CA VAL A 73 -5.99 7.87 -9.92
C VAL A 73 -7.51 8.01 -10.02
N ASP A 74 -8.05 7.81 -11.21
CA ASP A 74 -9.49 7.61 -11.42
C ASP A 74 -9.76 6.10 -11.48
N VAL A 75 -10.82 5.66 -10.80
CA VAL A 75 -11.35 4.30 -10.83
C VAL A 75 -12.81 4.39 -11.22
N GLY A 76 -13.10 4.26 -12.52
CA GLY A 76 -14.43 4.58 -13.05
C GLY A 76 -14.74 6.07 -12.88
N GLU A 77 -15.78 6.40 -12.11
CA GLU A 77 -16.17 7.78 -11.79
C GLU A 77 -15.54 8.29 -10.49
N ASP A 78 -14.98 7.39 -9.68
CA ASP A 78 -14.41 7.71 -8.38
C ASP A 78 -12.97 8.19 -8.49
N LYS A 79 -12.63 9.20 -7.69
CA LYS A 79 -11.30 9.82 -7.65
C LYS A 79 -10.59 9.43 -6.37
N TRP A 80 -9.37 8.93 -6.50
CA TRP A 80 -8.57 8.46 -5.38
C TRP A 80 -7.17 9.06 -5.43
N ASN A 81 -6.50 9.05 -4.28
CA ASN A 81 -5.07 9.19 -4.20
C ASN A 81 -4.49 7.82 -3.84
N ALA A 82 -3.66 7.27 -4.71
CA ALA A 82 -2.82 6.13 -4.40
C ALA A 82 -1.58 6.61 -3.64
N LEU A 83 -1.42 6.14 -2.42
CA LEU A 83 -0.20 6.26 -1.65
C LEU A 83 0.71 5.12 -2.11
N LEU A 84 1.85 5.45 -2.72
CA LEU A 84 2.77 4.50 -3.33
C LEU A 84 4.15 4.63 -2.69
N SER A 85 4.61 3.57 -2.04
CA SER A 85 5.98 3.46 -1.51
C SER A 85 6.99 3.15 -2.62
N CYS A 86 8.26 3.31 -2.31
CA CYS A 86 9.36 3.16 -3.27
C CYS A 86 9.63 1.73 -3.76
N ASP A 87 9.17 0.72 -3.03
CA ASP A 87 9.20 -0.70 -3.42
C ASP A 87 7.95 -1.14 -4.20
N GLY A 88 6.99 -0.24 -4.41
CA GLY A 88 5.80 -0.50 -5.19
C GLY A 88 4.59 -0.99 -4.39
N HIS A 89 4.64 -0.96 -3.05
CA HIS A 89 3.44 -1.15 -2.23
C HIS A 89 2.51 0.06 -2.37
N LEU A 90 1.21 -0.23 -2.47
CA LEU A 90 0.19 0.76 -2.81
C LEU A 90 -1.00 0.64 -1.87
N GLU A 91 -1.45 1.80 -1.39
CA GLU A 91 -2.66 1.97 -0.60
C GLU A 91 -3.56 3.02 -1.26
N LEU A 92 -4.89 2.83 -1.20
CA LEU A 92 -5.85 3.82 -1.71
C LEU A 92 -6.38 4.68 -0.57
N SER A 93 -6.33 6.00 -0.76
CA SER A 93 -6.98 6.99 0.10
C SER A 93 -8.02 7.74 -0.70
N GLY A 94 -9.23 7.88 -0.15
CA GLY A 94 -10.28 8.70 -0.75
C GLY A 94 -9.84 10.16 -0.85
N ARG A 95 -10.28 10.85 -1.91
CA ARG A 95 -10.02 12.27 -2.15
C ARG A 95 -11.13 13.15 -1.59
#